data_AF-A0A363TUG0-F1
#
_entry.id   AF-A0A363TUG0-F1
#
_cell.length_a   1.000
_cell.length_b   1.000
_cell.length_c   1.000
_cell.angle_alpha   90.00
_cell.angle_beta   90.00
_cell.angle_gamma   90.00
#
_symmetry.space_group_name_H-M   'P 1'
#
loop_
_entity.id
_entity.type
_entity.pdbx_description
1 polymer ?
#
loop_
_entity_poly.entity_id
_entity_poly.type
_entity_poly.pdbx_seq_one_letter_code
_entity_poly.pdbx_strand_id
1 'polypeptide(L)'
;MVALQRGEAAQAADLIGRSLARRERNAEGHYHLGLALAALGRFAETLAHNERAVALQPGYAEAHMNRGNALKALGRLAEAEAAYARTIALAPAFAEAHFNLGNVLGDLGRLDEALAAYQRALQVRPAYPEALNNSAAALLMRGRTAEALARYRQALGLRPDLTEAMVGQALALLAAEDHFGALALVTRALAIRPSDEARHVFLGLARVLNACPDIPRLREVLATAIAEAWARPRLFARFAGVVLGASGPLADLVNRAQDEILTPAALEALASDPLLRALMDATSVADLRLERMLTAARRRLLVLRDDGDTEQVLDFACALARQCFINEYVFAETDEESAEVAALSEALAAACGADAPVAPLRIALVAAYRPLAGIPDSARLVARAWPDPVDRLLTQQVREPLAEARLRESIPRLTGIADAVSVAVRRQYEENPYPRWLRATQGYRPVPIDLHLRRQ
;
A
#
# COMPACT_ATOMS: atom_id res chain seq x y z
N MET A 1 -16.30 22.42 -7.97
CA MET A 1 -16.13 22.68 -9.42
C MET A 1 -16.99 21.74 -10.28
N VAL A 2 -16.91 20.41 -10.11
CA VAL A 2 -17.67 19.43 -10.92
C VAL A 2 -19.21 19.54 -10.78
N ALA A 3 -19.72 19.72 -9.55
CA ALA A 3 -21.16 19.90 -9.33
C ALA A 3 -21.70 21.20 -9.96
N LEU A 4 -20.88 22.26 -9.97
CA LEU A 4 -21.21 23.54 -10.59
C LEU A 4 -21.26 23.40 -12.12
N GLN A 5 -20.26 22.75 -12.73
CA GLN A 5 -20.25 22.45 -14.16
C GLN A 5 -21.41 21.55 -14.59
N ARG A 6 -21.83 20.59 -13.76
CA ARG A 6 -23.03 19.78 -14.02
C ARG A 6 -24.32 20.60 -13.93
N GLY A 7 -24.41 21.52 -12.97
CA GLY A 7 -25.54 22.45 -12.86
C GLY A 7 -25.65 23.35 -14.09
N GLU A 8 -24.53 23.92 -14.53
CA GLU A 8 -24.45 24.74 -15.75
C GLU A 8 -24.79 23.93 -17.01
N ALA A 9 -24.29 22.70 -17.14
CA ALA A 9 -24.61 21.82 -18.26
C ALA A 9 -26.11 21.44 -18.29
N ALA A 10 -26.74 21.21 -17.13
CA ALA A 10 -28.17 20.92 -17.04
C ALA A 10 -29.01 22.13 -17.47
N GLN A 11 -28.64 23.33 -17.02
CA GLN A 11 -29.31 24.56 -17.42
C GLN A 11 -29.15 24.83 -18.92
N ALA A 12 -27.94 24.66 -19.46
CA ALA A 12 -27.67 24.79 -20.88
C ALA A 12 -28.51 23.81 -21.71
N ALA A 13 -28.59 22.53 -21.30
CA ALA A 13 -29.39 21.53 -21.98
C ALA A 13 -30.88 21.89 -22.02
N ASP A 14 -31.46 22.38 -20.92
CA ASP A 14 -32.85 22.81 -20.87
C ASP A 14 -33.13 24.03 -21.78
N LEU A 15 -32.28 25.06 -21.71
CA LEU A 15 -32.42 26.27 -22.54
C LEU A 15 -32.30 25.97 -24.04
N ILE A 16 -31.30 25.18 -24.43
CA ILE A 16 -31.09 24.79 -25.83
C ILE A 16 -32.24 23.88 -26.29
N GLY A 17 -32.68 22.93 -25.47
CA GLY A 17 -33.81 22.06 -25.76
C GLY A 17 -35.10 22.84 -26.04
N ARG A 18 -35.43 23.83 -25.20
CA ARG A 18 -36.59 24.72 -25.40
C ARG A 18 -36.46 25.57 -26.67
N SER A 19 -35.25 26.01 -27.01
CA SER A 19 -34.99 26.75 -28.25
C SER A 19 -35.20 25.88 -29.49
N LEU A 20 -34.70 24.64 -29.46
CA LEU A 20 -34.87 23.66 -30.54
C LEU A 20 -36.32 23.24 -30.75
N ALA A 21 -37.13 23.15 -29.69
CA ALA A 21 -38.57 22.89 -29.79
C ALA A 21 -39.31 23.97 -30.61
N ARG A 22 -38.74 25.17 -30.74
CA ARG A 22 -39.28 26.26 -31.57
C ARG A 22 -38.63 26.35 -32.96
N ARG A 23 -37.50 25.67 -33.17
CA ARG A 23 -36.69 25.69 -34.41
C ARG A 23 -36.05 24.32 -34.66
N GLU A 24 -36.83 23.38 -35.20
CA GLU A 24 -36.42 21.97 -35.39
C GLU A 24 -35.33 21.73 -36.46
N ARG A 25 -34.97 22.73 -37.27
CA ARG A 25 -33.96 22.62 -38.34
C ARG A 25 -32.70 23.44 -38.01
N ASN A 26 -32.09 23.18 -36.86
CA ASN A 26 -30.85 23.84 -36.45
C ASN A 26 -29.77 22.79 -36.08
N ALA A 27 -28.84 22.54 -37.00
CA ALA A 27 -27.74 21.59 -36.79
C ALA A 27 -26.85 22.00 -35.59
N GLU A 28 -26.51 23.29 -35.49
CA GLU A 28 -25.70 23.85 -34.41
C GLU A 28 -26.39 23.70 -33.04
N GLY A 29 -27.69 23.97 -32.97
CA GLY A 29 -28.46 23.78 -31.73
C GLY A 29 -28.47 22.32 -31.27
N HIS A 30 -28.66 21.38 -32.20
CA HIS A 30 -28.59 19.94 -31.89
C HIS A 30 -27.18 19.51 -31.44
N TYR A 31 -26.13 20.04 -32.08
CA TYR A 31 -24.75 19.81 -31.67
C TYR A 31 -24.47 20.30 -30.24
N HIS A 32 -24.84 21.55 -29.92
CA HIS A 32 -24.61 22.13 -28.59
C HIS A 32 -25.44 21.44 -27.50
N LEU A 33 -26.67 21.00 -27.81
CA LEU A 33 -27.45 20.18 -26.89
C LEU A 33 -26.76 18.83 -26.64
N GLY A 34 -26.23 18.20 -27.70
CA GLY A 34 -25.45 16.97 -27.58
C GLY A 34 -24.24 17.12 -26.67
N LEU A 35 -23.50 18.24 -26.78
CA LEU A 35 -22.39 18.58 -25.89
C LEU A 35 -22.82 18.70 -24.43
N ALA A 36 -23.89 19.45 -24.15
CA ALA A 36 -24.41 19.62 -22.80
C ALA A 36 -24.84 18.29 -22.18
N LEU A 37 -25.52 17.44 -22.96
CA LEU A 37 -25.92 16.09 -22.53
C LEU A 37 -24.72 15.17 -22.28
N ALA A 38 -23.65 15.30 -23.07
CA ALA A 38 -22.44 14.52 -22.88
C ALA A 38 -21.76 14.86 -21.55
N ALA A 39 -21.73 16.15 -21.17
CA ALA A 39 -21.23 16.59 -19.87
C ALA A 39 -22.06 16.06 -18.68
N LEU A 40 -23.32 15.70 -18.93
CA LEU A 40 -24.21 15.03 -17.96
C LEU A 40 -24.10 13.50 -18.00
N GLY A 41 -23.31 12.91 -18.90
CA GLY A 41 -23.20 11.47 -19.09
C GLY A 41 -24.39 10.82 -19.82
N ARG A 42 -25.27 11.61 -20.44
CA ARG A 42 -26.48 11.15 -21.14
C ARG A 42 -26.16 10.77 -22.59
N PHE A 43 -25.28 9.79 -22.78
CA PHE A 43 -24.66 9.49 -24.09
C PHE A 43 -25.63 9.00 -25.17
N ALA A 44 -26.71 8.31 -24.80
CA ALA A 44 -27.74 7.90 -25.76
C ALA A 44 -28.45 9.10 -26.39
N GLU A 45 -28.71 10.14 -25.59
CA GLU A 45 -29.36 11.36 -26.05
C GLU A 45 -28.36 12.28 -26.77
N THR A 46 -27.12 12.34 -26.31
CA THR A 46 -26.00 12.93 -27.06
C THR A 46 -25.93 12.34 -28.46
N LEU A 47 -26.03 11.02 -28.60
CA LEU A 47 -25.99 10.34 -29.89
C LEU A 47 -27.15 10.77 -30.78
N ALA A 48 -28.39 10.70 -30.28
CA ALA A 48 -29.58 11.08 -31.05
C ALA A 48 -29.51 12.53 -31.57
N HIS A 49 -29.06 13.47 -30.74
CA HIS A 49 -28.93 14.86 -31.16
C HIS A 49 -27.76 15.09 -32.13
N ASN A 50 -26.62 14.43 -31.95
CA ASN A 50 -25.55 14.53 -32.93
C ASN A 50 -25.90 13.87 -34.27
N GLU A 51 -26.67 12.76 -34.27
CA GLU A 51 -27.24 12.16 -35.49
C GLU A 51 -28.17 13.14 -36.22
N ARG A 52 -28.98 13.89 -35.47
CA ARG A 52 -29.80 14.94 -36.06
C ARG A 52 -28.96 16.10 -36.61
N ALA A 53 -27.91 16.51 -35.91
CA ALA A 53 -27.00 17.55 -36.37
C ALA A 53 -26.30 17.16 -37.68
N VAL A 54 -25.76 15.94 -37.78
CA VAL A 54 -25.11 15.46 -39.01
C VAL A 54 -26.12 15.19 -40.13
N ALA A 55 -27.37 14.84 -39.84
CA ALA A 55 -28.42 14.73 -40.85
C ALA A 55 -28.81 16.09 -41.44
N LEU A 56 -28.83 17.14 -40.61
CA LEU A 56 -29.11 18.52 -41.04
C LEU A 56 -27.91 19.16 -41.76
N GLN A 57 -26.68 18.82 -41.35
CA GLN A 57 -25.44 19.31 -41.93
C GLN A 57 -24.40 18.17 -42.04
N PRO A 58 -24.39 17.40 -43.14
CA PRO A 58 -23.51 16.24 -43.31
C PRO A 58 -22.01 16.54 -43.25
N GLY A 59 -21.62 17.79 -43.49
CA GLY A 59 -20.23 18.28 -43.42
C GLY A 59 -19.82 18.80 -42.04
N TYR A 60 -20.63 18.66 -41.00
CA TYR A 60 -20.32 19.16 -39.66
C TYR A 60 -19.35 18.23 -38.92
N ALA A 61 -18.05 18.49 -39.07
CA ALA A 61 -16.99 17.61 -38.55
C ALA A 61 -17.07 17.42 -37.03
N GLU A 62 -17.31 18.48 -36.27
CA GLU A 62 -17.41 18.46 -34.81
C GLU A 62 -18.62 17.62 -34.34
N ALA A 63 -19.72 17.64 -35.07
CA ALA A 63 -20.88 16.79 -34.77
C ALA A 63 -20.59 15.30 -35.03
N HIS A 64 -19.84 14.98 -36.09
CA HIS A 64 -19.34 13.61 -36.30
C HIS A 64 -18.37 13.18 -35.21
N MET A 65 -17.50 14.09 -34.74
CA MET A 65 -16.57 13.83 -33.65
C MET A 65 -17.31 13.50 -32.34
N ASN A 66 -18.29 14.32 -31.98
CA ASN A 66 -19.11 14.10 -30.78
C ASN A 66 -20.01 12.86 -30.89
N ARG A 67 -20.51 12.56 -32.10
CA ARG A 67 -21.18 11.28 -32.39
C ARG A 67 -20.25 10.11 -32.11
N GLY A 68 -19.00 10.16 -32.58
CA GLY A 68 -17.98 9.15 -32.31
C GLY A 68 -17.69 8.98 -30.82
N ASN A 69 -17.56 10.09 -30.08
CA ASN A 69 -17.35 10.08 -28.62
C ASN A 69 -18.51 9.40 -27.89
N ALA A 70 -19.75 9.71 -28.26
CA ALA A 70 -20.95 9.11 -27.68
C ALA A 70 -21.04 7.61 -28.01
N LEU A 71 -20.76 7.21 -29.25
CA LEU A 71 -20.74 5.81 -29.67
C LEU A 71 -19.68 5.01 -28.89
N LYS A 72 -18.48 5.56 -28.71
CA LYS A 72 -17.43 4.95 -27.88
C LYS A 72 -17.88 4.76 -26.44
N ALA A 73 -18.49 5.78 -25.82
CA ALA A 73 -19.00 5.70 -24.45
C ALA A 73 -20.13 4.65 -24.30
N LEU A 74 -20.89 4.41 -25.36
CA LEU A 74 -21.93 3.37 -25.42
C LEU A 74 -21.38 1.98 -25.81
N GLY A 75 -20.06 1.81 -25.98
CA GLY A 75 -19.43 0.55 -26.38
C GLY A 75 -19.61 0.18 -27.86
N ARG A 76 -20.17 1.07 -28.70
CA ARG A 76 -20.41 0.87 -30.14
C ARG A 76 -19.16 1.22 -30.95
N LEU A 77 -18.08 0.48 -30.72
CA LEU A 77 -16.73 0.81 -31.19
C LEU A 77 -16.60 0.91 -32.72
N ALA A 78 -17.18 -0.03 -33.48
CA ALA A 78 -17.12 0.00 -34.95
C ALA A 78 -17.82 1.23 -35.55
N GLU A 79 -18.90 1.68 -34.94
CA GLU A 79 -19.61 2.89 -35.39
C GLU A 79 -18.86 4.16 -34.98
N ALA A 80 -18.20 4.13 -33.81
CA ALA A 80 -17.31 5.22 -33.38
C ALA A 80 -16.14 5.39 -34.35
N GLU A 81 -15.51 4.29 -34.78
CA GLU A 81 -14.48 4.28 -35.83
C GLU A 81 -14.97 4.98 -37.10
N ALA A 82 -16.15 4.59 -37.61
CA ALA A 82 -16.73 5.20 -38.81
C ALA A 82 -16.99 6.71 -38.64
N ALA A 83 -17.45 7.14 -37.46
CA ALA A 83 -17.68 8.55 -37.15
C ALA A 83 -16.38 9.36 -37.08
N TYR A 84 -15.31 8.81 -36.48
CA TYR A 84 -14.00 9.47 -36.47
C TYR A 84 -13.36 9.51 -37.86
N ALA A 85 -13.45 8.42 -38.64
CA ALA A 85 -13.01 8.40 -40.03
C ALA A 85 -13.73 9.48 -40.85
N ARG A 86 -15.03 9.68 -40.62
CA ARG A 86 -15.80 10.76 -41.28
C ARG A 86 -15.32 12.15 -40.84
N THR A 87 -15.04 12.32 -39.54
CA THR A 87 -14.47 13.58 -39.01
C THR A 87 -13.14 13.89 -39.70
N ILE A 88 -12.24 12.91 -39.82
CA ILE A 88 -10.93 13.04 -40.47
C ILE A 88 -11.08 13.37 -41.96
N ALA A 89 -12.04 12.76 -42.66
CA ALA A 89 -12.30 13.05 -44.07
C ALA A 89 -12.78 14.49 -44.30
N LEU A 90 -13.53 15.06 -43.35
CA LEU A 90 -14.01 16.44 -43.40
C LEU A 90 -12.94 17.45 -42.92
N ALA A 91 -12.16 17.07 -41.91
CA ALA A 91 -11.14 17.90 -41.28
C ALA A 91 -9.86 17.09 -41.00
N PRO A 92 -8.96 16.94 -41.99
CA PRO A 92 -7.75 16.11 -41.85
C PRO A 92 -6.78 16.57 -40.75
N ALA A 93 -6.82 17.86 -40.41
CA ALA A 93 -6.00 18.48 -39.36
C ALA A 93 -6.64 18.42 -37.96
N PHE A 94 -7.67 17.59 -37.74
CA PHE A 94 -8.30 17.42 -36.44
C PHE A 94 -7.53 16.39 -35.60
N ALA A 95 -6.56 16.84 -34.80
CA ALA A 95 -5.68 15.96 -34.03
C ALA A 95 -6.45 15.02 -33.07
N GLU A 96 -7.49 15.53 -32.41
CA GLU A 96 -8.34 14.76 -31.50
C GLU A 96 -9.06 13.61 -32.22
N ALA A 97 -9.46 13.79 -33.48
CA ALA A 97 -10.13 12.74 -34.25
C ALA A 97 -9.19 11.56 -34.55
N HIS A 98 -7.94 11.87 -34.93
CA HIS A 98 -6.90 10.85 -35.11
C HIS A 98 -6.55 10.14 -33.78
N PHE A 99 -6.46 10.89 -32.68
CA PHE A 99 -6.21 10.32 -31.36
C PHE A 99 -7.35 9.40 -30.90
N ASN A 100 -8.61 9.83 -31.03
CA ASN A 100 -9.76 9.03 -30.62
C ASN A 100 -10.00 7.82 -31.53
N LEU A 101 -9.69 7.94 -32.83
CA LEU A 101 -9.60 6.79 -33.71
C LEU A 101 -8.55 5.79 -33.21
N GLY A 102 -7.36 6.26 -32.84
CA GLY A 102 -6.32 5.42 -32.23
C GLY A 102 -6.78 4.70 -30.97
N ASN A 103 -7.51 5.39 -30.09
CA ASN A 103 -8.07 4.79 -28.88
C ASN A 103 -9.07 3.67 -29.22
N VAL A 104 -10.00 3.90 -30.15
CA VAL A 104 -10.98 2.88 -30.57
C VAL A 104 -10.31 1.69 -31.23
N LEU A 105 -9.31 1.92 -32.10
CA LEU A 105 -8.55 0.84 -32.72
C LEU A 105 -7.78 0.01 -31.69
N GLY A 106 -7.25 0.66 -30.65
CA GLY A 106 -6.63 0.00 -29.50
C GLY A 106 -7.63 -0.87 -28.73
N ASP A 107 -8.81 -0.33 -28.42
CA ASP A 107 -9.90 -1.05 -27.75
C ASP A 107 -10.39 -2.27 -28.58
N LEU A 108 -10.27 -2.19 -29.92
CA LEU A 108 -10.55 -3.28 -30.86
C LEU A 108 -9.37 -4.26 -31.06
N GLY A 109 -8.22 -4.05 -30.41
CA GLY A 109 -7.01 -4.88 -30.55
C GLY A 109 -6.21 -4.64 -31.83
N ARG A 110 -6.57 -3.66 -32.65
CA ARG A 110 -5.91 -3.29 -33.92
C ARG A 110 -4.74 -2.33 -33.66
N LEU A 111 -3.74 -2.83 -32.93
CA LEU A 111 -2.64 -2.00 -32.38
C LEU A 111 -1.81 -1.28 -33.44
N ASP A 112 -1.51 -1.90 -34.59
CA ASP A 112 -0.69 -1.26 -35.63
C ASP A 112 -1.43 -0.08 -36.28
N GLU A 113 -2.74 -0.21 -36.47
CA GLU A 113 -3.59 0.87 -36.98
C GLU A 113 -3.77 1.98 -35.94
N ALA A 114 -3.89 1.60 -34.65
CA ALA A 114 -3.89 2.56 -33.55
C ALA A 114 -2.61 3.40 -33.52
N LEU A 115 -1.44 2.77 -33.68
CA LEU A 115 -0.15 3.46 -33.75
C LEU A 115 -0.07 4.42 -34.93
N ALA A 116 -0.57 4.03 -36.10
CA ALA A 116 -0.63 4.91 -37.27
C ALA A 116 -1.53 6.13 -37.00
N ALA A 117 -2.69 5.93 -36.36
CA ALA A 117 -3.60 7.01 -35.99
C ALA A 117 -2.99 7.96 -34.96
N TYR A 118 -2.34 7.45 -33.90
CA TYR A 118 -1.60 8.29 -32.95
C TYR A 118 -0.46 9.06 -33.62
N GLN A 119 0.27 8.45 -34.55
CA GLN A 119 1.31 9.14 -35.30
C GLN A 119 0.75 10.29 -36.12
N ARG A 120 -0.42 10.14 -36.76
CA ARG A 120 -1.11 11.24 -37.44
C ARG A 120 -1.53 12.33 -36.46
N ALA A 121 -2.08 11.98 -35.29
CA ALA A 121 -2.42 12.95 -34.26
C ALA A 121 -1.18 13.78 -33.82
N LEU A 122 -0.02 13.13 -33.67
CA LEU A 122 1.24 13.77 -33.28
C LEU A 122 1.88 14.60 -34.41
N GLN A 123 1.67 14.24 -35.68
CA GLN A 123 2.08 15.07 -36.82
C GLN A 123 1.29 16.38 -36.88
N VAL A 124 -0.01 16.32 -36.58
CA VAL A 124 -0.88 17.49 -36.54
C VAL A 124 -0.63 18.32 -35.28
N ARG A 125 -0.49 17.68 -34.11
CA ARG A 125 -0.19 18.31 -32.83
C ARG A 125 0.96 17.58 -32.12
N PRO A 126 2.23 18.04 -32.30
CA PRO A 126 3.38 17.41 -31.66
C PRO A 126 3.36 17.47 -30.13
N ALA A 127 2.82 18.56 -29.56
CA ALA A 127 2.69 18.73 -28.11
C ALA A 127 1.38 18.11 -27.60
N TYR A 128 1.26 16.78 -27.67
CA TYR A 128 0.06 16.05 -27.24
C TYR A 128 0.39 14.88 -26.28
N PRO A 129 0.50 15.15 -24.96
CA PRO A 129 0.93 14.16 -23.96
C PRO A 129 0.07 12.89 -23.93
N GLU A 130 -1.25 13.02 -24.08
CA GLU A 130 -2.19 11.89 -24.06
C GLU A 130 -1.97 10.97 -25.27
N ALA A 131 -1.73 11.52 -26.46
CA ALA A 131 -1.42 10.74 -27.64
C ALA A 131 -0.04 10.06 -27.54
N LEU A 132 0.96 10.73 -26.96
CA LEU A 132 2.27 10.13 -26.68
C LEU A 132 2.15 8.97 -25.69
N ASN A 133 1.38 9.15 -24.60
CA ASN A 133 1.12 8.12 -23.60
C ASN A 133 0.45 6.89 -24.22
N ASN A 134 -0.64 7.08 -24.96
CA ASN A 134 -1.40 5.96 -25.52
C ASN A 134 -0.63 5.28 -26.67
N SER A 135 0.14 6.04 -27.45
CA SER A 135 1.09 5.48 -28.41
C SER A 135 2.16 4.63 -27.72
N ALA A 136 2.70 5.08 -26.59
CA ALA A 136 3.69 4.33 -25.83
C ALA A 136 3.11 3.03 -25.27
N ALA A 137 1.88 3.06 -24.74
CA ALA A 137 1.19 1.86 -24.26
C ALA A 137 0.97 0.83 -25.39
N ALA A 138 0.51 1.28 -26.57
CA ALA A 138 0.36 0.41 -27.73
C ALA A 138 1.70 -0.18 -28.22
N LEU A 139 2.79 0.61 -28.20
CA LEU A 139 4.14 0.12 -28.50
C LEU A 139 4.59 -0.96 -27.52
N LEU A 140 4.34 -0.76 -26.23
CA LEU A 140 4.68 -1.73 -25.18
C LEU A 140 3.91 -3.05 -25.37
N MET A 141 2.62 -3.00 -25.67
CA MET A 141 1.82 -4.18 -25.99
C MET A 141 2.32 -4.95 -27.22
N ARG A 142 3.01 -4.27 -28.14
CA ARG A 142 3.68 -4.88 -29.31
C ARG A 142 5.11 -5.35 -29.00
N GLY A 143 5.59 -5.25 -27.76
CA GLY A 143 6.95 -5.60 -27.36
C GLY A 143 8.01 -4.60 -27.82
N ARG A 144 7.62 -3.42 -28.32
CA ARG A 144 8.54 -2.36 -28.80
C ARG A 144 8.96 -1.47 -27.62
N THR A 145 9.58 -2.08 -26.61
CA THR A 145 9.87 -1.44 -25.30
C THR A 145 10.72 -0.18 -25.41
N ALA A 146 11.77 -0.17 -26.22
CA ALA A 146 12.66 0.99 -26.38
C ALA A 146 11.91 2.23 -26.92
N GLU A 147 11.01 2.02 -27.88
CA GLU A 147 10.21 3.10 -28.47
C GLU A 147 9.12 3.56 -27.52
N ALA A 148 8.50 2.65 -26.76
CA ALA A 148 7.57 2.98 -25.70
C ALA A 148 8.23 3.90 -24.65
N LEU A 149 9.43 3.55 -24.17
CA LEU A 149 10.20 4.37 -23.23
C LEU A 149 10.49 5.76 -23.79
N ALA A 150 10.88 5.88 -25.06
CA ALA A 150 11.11 7.17 -25.69
C ALA A 150 9.83 8.03 -25.73
N ARG A 151 8.68 7.43 -26.06
CA ARG A 151 7.39 8.13 -26.12
C ARG A 151 6.89 8.54 -24.74
N TYR A 152 7.02 7.71 -23.72
CA TYR A 152 6.69 8.10 -22.35
C TYR A 152 7.57 9.25 -21.86
N ARG A 153 8.88 9.23 -22.13
CA ARG A 153 9.78 10.35 -21.79
C ARG A 153 9.36 11.65 -22.48
N GLN A 154 8.93 11.59 -23.73
CA GLN A 154 8.38 12.77 -24.42
C GLN A 154 7.09 13.26 -23.75
N ALA A 155 6.17 12.36 -23.40
CA ALA A 155 4.93 12.72 -22.70
C ALA A 155 5.21 13.42 -21.37
N LEU A 156 6.12 12.86 -20.56
CA LEU A 156 6.52 13.43 -19.27
C LEU A 156 7.37 14.70 -19.40
N GLY A 157 8.08 14.89 -20.52
CA GLY A 157 8.76 16.13 -20.84
C GLY A 157 7.79 17.29 -21.08
N LEU A 158 6.63 16.99 -21.68
CA LEU A 158 5.54 17.97 -21.88
C LEU A 158 4.67 18.16 -20.65
N ARG A 159 4.36 17.07 -19.93
CA ARG A 159 3.53 17.07 -18.72
C ARG A 159 4.17 16.20 -17.63
N PRO A 160 5.02 16.79 -16.77
CA PRO A 160 5.75 16.03 -15.75
C PRO A 160 4.88 15.39 -14.66
N ASP A 161 3.63 15.81 -14.49
CA ASP A 161 2.68 15.29 -13.49
C ASP A 161 1.69 14.24 -14.06
N LEU A 162 1.87 13.82 -15.32
CA LEU A 162 1.04 12.79 -15.96
C LEU A 162 1.32 11.40 -15.36
N THR A 163 0.62 11.09 -14.27
CA THR A 163 0.78 9.84 -13.50
C THR A 163 0.60 8.58 -14.33
N GLU A 164 -0.32 8.56 -15.29
CA GLU A 164 -0.59 7.45 -16.20
C GLU A 164 0.65 7.12 -17.04
N ALA A 165 1.36 8.15 -17.53
CA ALA A 165 2.60 7.99 -18.27
C ALA A 165 3.75 7.53 -17.38
N MET A 166 3.80 7.94 -16.11
CA MET A 166 4.79 7.41 -15.15
C MET A 166 4.59 5.92 -14.90
N VAL A 167 3.34 5.49 -14.68
CA VAL A 167 3.01 4.07 -14.45
C VAL A 167 3.28 3.26 -15.72
N GLY A 168 2.86 3.76 -16.89
CA GLY A 168 3.14 3.12 -18.18
C GLY A 168 4.64 2.99 -18.47
N GLN A 169 5.43 4.03 -18.16
CA GLN A 169 6.88 3.98 -18.28
C GLN A 169 7.50 3.01 -17.27
N ALA A 170 7.00 2.96 -16.04
CA ALA A 170 7.46 1.99 -15.04
C ALA A 170 7.23 0.55 -15.53
N LEU A 171 6.08 0.25 -16.12
CA LEU A 171 5.82 -1.05 -16.76
C LEU A 171 6.79 -1.36 -17.90
N ALA A 172 7.11 -0.36 -18.74
CA ALA A 172 8.10 -0.51 -19.80
C ALA A 172 9.53 -0.73 -19.24
N LEU A 173 9.88 -0.09 -18.13
CA LEU A 173 11.16 -0.32 -17.44
C LEU A 173 11.24 -1.71 -16.82
N LEU A 174 10.14 -2.22 -16.25
CA LEU A 174 10.07 -3.61 -15.79
C LEU A 174 10.29 -4.61 -16.93
N ALA A 175 9.70 -4.36 -18.11
CA ALA A 175 9.93 -5.17 -19.30
C ALA A 175 11.38 -5.08 -19.83
N ALA A 176 12.10 -4.01 -19.46
CA ALA A 176 13.53 -3.84 -19.73
C ALA A 176 14.41 -4.24 -18.53
N GLU A 177 13.84 -4.89 -17.51
CA GLU A 177 14.49 -5.33 -16.27
C GLU A 177 15.09 -4.21 -15.38
N ASP A 178 14.74 -2.95 -15.65
CA ASP A 178 15.11 -1.80 -14.82
C ASP A 178 14.10 -1.60 -13.68
N HIS A 179 14.25 -2.42 -12.64
CA HIS A 179 13.39 -2.41 -11.46
C HIS A 179 13.52 -1.12 -10.63
N PHE A 180 14.70 -0.50 -10.58
CA PHE A 180 14.93 0.71 -9.79
C PHE A 180 14.35 1.94 -10.47
N GLY A 181 14.51 2.07 -11.78
CA GLY A 181 13.85 3.11 -12.56
C GLY A 181 12.33 2.99 -12.48
N ALA A 182 11.80 1.75 -12.54
CA ALA A 182 10.38 1.50 -12.36
C ALA A 182 9.89 1.90 -10.95
N LEU A 183 10.64 1.53 -9.91
CA LEU A 183 10.33 1.89 -8.53
C LEU A 183 10.33 3.41 -8.32
N ALA A 184 11.30 4.12 -8.89
CA ALA A 184 11.38 5.58 -8.78
C ALA A 184 10.16 6.26 -9.43
N LEU A 185 9.76 5.81 -10.62
CA LEU A 185 8.60 6.38 -11.32
C LEU A 185 7.28 6.08 -10.62
N VAL A 186 7.06 4.83 -10.17
CA VAL A 186 5.81 4.49 -9.50
C VAL A 186 5.71 5.15 -8.12
N THR A 187 6.82 5.29 -7.40
CA THR A 187 6.88 6.06 -6.15
C THR A 187 6.48 7.51 -6.39
N ARG A 188 7.02 8.15 -7.43
CA ARG A 188 6.65 9.51 -7.82
C ARG A 188 5.17 9.62 -8.23
N ALA A 189 4.64 8.64 -8.96
CA ALA A 189 3.23 8.63 -9.36
C ALA A 189 2.30 8.57 -8.13
N LEU A 190 2.56 7.65 -7.20
CA LEU A 190 1.82 7.50 -5.95
C LEU A 190 1.87 8.75 -5.08
N ALA A 191 3.03 9.41 -5.05
CA ALA A 191 3.27 10.65 -4.34
C ALA A 191 2.51 11.88 -4.92
N ILE A 192 2.08 11.83 -6.18
CA ILE A 192 1.25 12.86 -6.84
C ILE A 192 -0.23 12.51 -6.70
N ARG A 193 -0.60 11.31 -7.16
CA ARG A 193 -1.98 10.80 -7.13
C ARG A 193 -1.97 9.27 -7.08
N PRO A 194 -2.34 8.66 -5.95
CA PRO A 194 -2.48 7.22 -5.85
C PRO A 194 -3.51 6.66 -6.86
N SER A 195 -3.16 5.56 -7.52
CA SER A 195 -4.08 4.75 -8.35
C SER A 195 -3.86 3.28 -8.06
N ASP A 196 -4.85 2.44 -8.39
CA ASP A 196 -4.75 0.99 -8.16
C ASP A 196 -3.66 0.34 -9.02
N GLU A 197 -3.46 0.83 -10.25
CA GLU A 197 -2.37 0.38 -11.12
C GLU A 197 -1.01 0.73 -10.53
N ALA A 198 -0.83 1.96 -10.04
CA ALA A 198 0.40 2.39 -9.40
C ALA A 198 0.69 1.57 -8.14
N ARG A 199 -0.33 1.34 -7.31
CA ARG A 199 -0.23 0.47 -6.12
C ARG A 199 0.17 -0.95 -6.51
N HIS A 200 -0.45 -1.51 -7.55
CA HIS A 200 -0.14 -2.86 -8.01
C HIS A 200 1.32 -3.02 -8.44
N VAL A 201 1.83 -2.09 -9.25
CA VAL A 201 3.23 -2.08 -9.70
C VAL A 201 4.19 -1.92 -8.51
N PHE A 202 3.91 -1.00 -7.60
CA PHE A 202 4.71 -0.80 -6.39
C PHE A 202 4.77 -2.05 -5.51
N LEU A 203 3.64 -2.72 -5.29
CA LEU A 203 3.56 -3.96 -4.52
C LEU A 203 4.31 -5.11 -5.19
N GLY A 204 4.27 -5.19 -6.52
CA GLY A 204 5.05 -6.17 -7.28
C GLY A 204 6.55 -6.00 -7.04
N LEU A 205 7.04 -4.76 -7.12
CA LEU A 205 8.44 -4.40 -6.88
C LEU A 205 8.88 -4.64 -5.42
N ALA A 206 8.07 -4.21 -4.45
CA ALA A 206 8.37 -4.39 -3.03
C ALA A 206 8.52 -5.86 -2.62
N ARG A 207 7.91 -6.80 -3.35
CA ARG A 207 8.04 -8.25 -3.09
C ARG A 207 9.37 -8.84 -3.55
N VAL A 208 9.97 -8.28 -4.59
CA VAL A 208 11.14 -8.87 -5.26
C VAL A 208 12.45 -8.16 -4.91
N LEU A 209 12.38 -6.87 -4.60
CA LEU A 209 13.56 -6.05 -4.35
C LEU A 209 14.17 -6.32 -2.97
N ASN A 210 15.46 -6.61 -2.96
CA ASN A 210 16.26 -6.88 -1.76
C ASN A 210 17.32 -5.81 -1.49
N ALA A 211 17.41 -4.84 -2.38
CA ALA A 211 18.22 -3.64 -2.28
C ALA A 211 17.41 -2.50 -2.89
N CYS A 212 17.73 -1.26 -2.52
CA CYS A 212 17.15 -0.10 -3.15
C CYS A 212 18.16 1.06 -3.08
N PRO A 213 18.41 1.79 -4.18
CA PRO A 213 19.10 3.07 -4.09
C PRO A 213 18.25 4.08 -3.31
N ASP A 214 18.82 5.24 -2.99
CA ASP A 214 18.03 6.32 -2.41
C ASP A 214 17.02 6.83 -3.44
N ILE A 215 15.74 6.56 -3.19
CA ILE A 215 14.62 6.98 -4.05
C ILE A 215 13.81 8.02 -3.30
N PRO A 216 13.67 9.25 -3.85
CA PRO A 216 12.89 10.30 -3.22
C PRO A 216 11.47 9.86 -2.90
N ARG A 217 11.00 10.19 -1.69
CA ARG A 217 9.66 9.89 -1.16
C ARG A 217 9.33 8.39 -1.02
N LEU A 218 10.26 7.47 -1.28
CA LEU A 218 10.02 6.03 -1.12
C LEU A 218 9.63 5.68 0.31
N ARG A 219 10.31 6.27 1.30
CA ARG A 219 10.02 6.08 2.73
C ARG A 219 8.58 6.49 3.07
N GLU A 220 8.15 7.65 2.60
CA GLU A 220 6.78 8.17 2.82
C GLU A 220 5.72 7.27 2.18
N VAL A 221 5.93 6.87 0.91
CA VAL A 221 5.00 6.01 0.18
C VAL A 221 4.91 4.63 0.83
N LEU A 222 6.04 4.04 1.24
CA LEU A 222 6.05 2.74 1.91
C LEU A 222 5.39 2.80 3.30
N ALA A 223 5.62 3.87 4.07
CA ALA A 223 4.94 4.08 5.35
C ALA A 223 3.42 4.17 5.15
N THR A 224 2.97 4.93 4.15
CA THR A 224 1.55 5.04 3.77
C THR A 224 0.98 3.69 3.34
N ALA A 225 1.71 2.93 2.51
CA ALA A 225 1.28 1.61 2.04
C ALA A 225 1.05 0.60 3.17
N ILE A 226 1.88 0.67 4.22
CA ILE A 226 1.75 -0.15 5.41
C ILE A 226 0.57 0.33 6.27
N ALA A 227 0.47 1.64 6.54
CA ALA A 227 -0.55 2.23 7.40
C ALA A 227 -1.97 2.08 6.82
N GLU A 228 -2.13 2.24 5.51
CA GLU A 228 -3.40 2.04 4.79
C GLU A 228 -3.64 0.57 4.39
N ALA A 229 -2.79 -0.35 4.83
CA ALA A 229 -2.92 -1.79 4.57
C ALA A 229 -3.10 -2.16 3.09
N TRP A 230 -2.34 -1.55 2.17
CA TRP A 230 -2.41 -1.85 0.73
C TRP A 230 -2.13 -3.33 0.41
N ALA A 231 -1.41 -4.02 1.29
CA ALA A 231 -1.21 -5.45 1.25
C ALA A 231 -1.00 -6.00 2.67
N ARG A 232 -0.85 -7.32 2.80
CA ARG A 232 -0.53 -7.96 4.09
C ARG A 232 0.77 -7.36 4.66
N PRO A 233 0.79 -6.84 5.90
CA PRO A 233 1.95 -6.17 6.48
C PRO A 233 3.28 -6.93 6.37
N ARG A 234 3.25 -8.26 6.53
CA ARG A 234 4.43 -9.13 6.38
C ARG A 234 5.12 -9.04 5.01
N LEU A 235 4.39 -8.69 3.95
CA LEU A 235 4.97 -8.49 2.61
C LEU A 235 5.88 -7.26 2.56
N PHE A 236 5.58 -6.24 3.37
CA PHE A 236 6.39 -5.03 3.45
C PHE A 236 7.56 -5.17 4.42
N ALA A 237 7.50 -6.08 5.40
CA ALA A 237 8.49 -6.16 6.47
C ALA A 237 9.94 -6.22 5.95
N ARG A 238 10.19 -7.12 5.00
CA ARG A 238 11.52 -7.28 4.39
C ARG A 238 11.94 -6.01 3.64
N PHE A 239 11.06 -5.49 2.79
CA PHE A 239 11.38 -4.33 1.95
C PHE A 239 11.53 -3.04 2.77
N ALA A 240 10.74 -2.88 3.83
CA ALA A 240 10.90 -1.80 4.80
C ALA A 240 12.26 -1.89 5.49
N GLY A 241 12.72 -3.08 5.90
CA GLY A 241 14.07 -3.27 6.42
C GLY A 241 15.18 -2.88 5.43
N VAL A 242 15.00 -3.19 4.14
CA VAL A 242 15.91 -2.74 3.08
C VAL A 242 15.93 -1.21 3.00
N VAL A 243 14.77 -0.56 2.92
CA VAL A 243 14.65 0.90 2.78
C VAL A 243 15.18 1.62 4.03
N LEU A 244 14.89 1.11 5.23
CA LEU A 244 15.38 1.64 6.49
C LEU A 244 16.91 1.60 6.58
N GLY A 245 17.55 0.55 6.04
CA GLY A 245 19.00 0.36 6.05
C GLY A 245 19.75 0.91 4.84
N ALA A 246 19.06 1.38 3.79
CA ALA A 246 19.68 1.82 2.55
C ALA A 246 20.07 3.31 2.54
N SER A 247 19.20 4.18 3.06
CA SER A 247 19.42 5.63 3.07
C SER A 247 18.63 6.33 4.18
N GLY A 248 19.01 7.56 4.49
CA GLY A 248 18.36 8.40 5.50
C GLY A 248 18.98 8.32 6.89
N PRO A 249 18.40 9.02 7.88
CA PRO A 249 19.00 9.21 9.20
C PRO A 249 19.20 7.91 9.99
N LEU A 250 18.43 6.87 9.67
CA LEU A 250 18.49 5.58 10.36
C LEU A 250 19.45 4.58 9.70
N ALA A 251 19.89 4.79 8.46
CA ALA A 251 20.64 3.77 7.72
C ALA A 251 21.92 3.36 8.44
N ASP A 252 22.68 4.36 8.90
CA ASP A 252 23.89 4.15 9.71
C ASP A 252 23.59 3.38 10.99
N LEU A 253 22.48 3.70 11.66
CA LEU A 253 22.13 3.07 12.90
C LEU A 253 21.71 1.61 12.70
N VAL A 254 20.88 1.33 11.70
CA VAL A 254 20.50 -0.04 11.31
C VAL A 254 21.73 -0.88 11.00
N ASN A 255 22.71 -0.30 10.28
CA ASN A 255 23.89 -1.05 9.84
C ASN A 255 24.99 -1.16 10.90
N ARG A 256 25.07 -0.22 11.87
CA ARG A 256 26.13 -0.16 12.88
C ARG A 256 25.70 -0.51 14.30
N ALA A 257 24.42 -0.84 14.55
CA ALA A 257 23.95 -1.22 15.88
C ALA A 257 24.62 -2.52 16.38
N GLN A 258 25.84 -2.36 16.90
CA GLN A 258 26.62 -3.30 17.68
C GLN A 258 27.06 -2.52 18.92
N ASP A 259 26.52 -2.91 20.07
CA ASP A 259 27.00 -2.62 21.44
C ASP A 259 27.18 -1.16 21.91
N GLU A 260 26.88 -0.14 21.09
CA GLU A 260 26.91 1.27 21.53
C GLU A 260 25.56 1.77 22.09
N ILE A 261 25.61 2.48 23.22
CA ILE A 261 24.44 3.18 23.78
C ILE A 261 24.00 4.27 22.79
N LEU A 262 22.74 4.22 22.35
CA LEU A 262 22.17 5.24 21.48
C LEU A 262 22.28 6.64 22.10
N THR A 263 22.69 7.61 21.29
CA THR A 263 22.64 9.02 21.69
C THR A 263 21.17 9.49 21.78
N PRO A 264 20.86 10.54 22.56
CA PRO A 264 19.52 11.14 22.59
C PRO A 264 19.01 11.50 21.19
N ALA A 265 19.86 12.12 20.37
CA ALA A 265 19.52 12.49 19.00
C ALA A 265 19.19 11.28 18.10
N ALA A 266 19.89 10.16 18.29
CA ALA A 266 19.59 8.92 17.57
C ALA A 266 18.23 8.33 17.98
N LEU A 267 17.90 8.39 19.28
CA LEU A 267 16.59 7.95 19.76
C LEU A 267 15.46 8.84 19.23
N GLU A 268 15.63 10.17 19.20
CA GLU A 268 14.66 11.09 18.61
C GLU A 268 14.46 10.83 17.11
N ALA A 269 15.54 10.54 16.37
CA ALA A 269 15.46 10.19 14.97
C ALA A 269 14.70 8.88 14.73
N LEU A 270 14.89 7.87 15.60
CA LEU A 270 14.09 6.63 15.57
C LEU A 270 12.61 6.90 15.85
N ALA A 271 12.35 7.65 16.91
CA ALA A 271 11.00 7.95 17.38
C ALA A 271 10.18 8.75 16.35
N SER A 272 10.87 9.56 15.55
CA SER A 272 10.26 10.42 14.53
C SER A 272 10.15 9.77 13.14
N ASP A 273 10.64 8.53 12.95
CA ASP A 273 10.64 7.90 11.63
C ASP A 273 9.29 7.22 11.30
N PRO A 274 8.54 7.72 10.30
CA PRO A 274 7.20 7.22 10.01
C PRO A 274 7.20 5.81 9.43
N LEU A 275 8.26 5.41 8.72
CA LEU A 275 8.35 4.07 8.13
C LEU A 275 8.60 3.03 9.21
N LEU A 276 9.56 3.29 10.11
CA LEU A 276 9.82 2.41 11.25
C LEU A 276 8.57 2.27 12.12
N ARG A 277 7.87 3.38 12.39
CA ARG A 277 6.64 3.32 13.18
C ARG A 277 5.53 2.54 12.49
N ALA A 278 5.26 2.81 11.22
CA ALA A 278 4.25 2.07 10.45
C ALA A 278 4.56 0.57 10.44
N LEU A 279 5.83 0.20 10.27
CA LEU A 279 6.28 -1.19 10.30
C LEU A 279 6.00 -1.86 11.66
N MET A 280 6.41 -1.21 12.76
CA MET A 280 6.23 -1.73 14.13
C MET A 280 4.75 -1.81 14.53
N ASP A 281 3.89 -0.95 14.00
CA ASP A 281 2.46 -1.00 14.29
C ASP A 281 1.74 -2.12 13.50
N ALA A 282 2.24 -2.45 12.31
CA ALA A 282 1.55 -3.34 11.38
C ALA A 282 1.99 -4.81 11.44
N THR A 283 3.24 -5.12 11.81
CA THR A 283 3.75 -6.50 11.85
C THR A 283 4.93 -6.66 12.80
N SER A 284 5.21 -7.90 13.21
CA SER A 284 6.45 -8.24 13.90
C SER A 284 7.65 -7.93 13.01
N VAL A 285 8.62 -7.20 13.56
CA VAL A 285 9.92 -6.98 12.93
C VAL A 285 10.73 -8.27 13.04
N ALA A 286 11.26 -8.74 11.92
CA ALA A 286 12.02 -10.00 11.80
C ALA A 286 13.32 -9.82 10.99
N ASP A 287 13.86 -8.60 10.94
CA ASP A 287 15.18 -8.30 10.38
C ASP A 287 16.18 -8.16 11.54
N LEU A 288 17.22 -8.99 11.54
CA LEU A 288 18.19 -9.07 12.62
C LEU A 288 18.89 -7.73 12.93
N ARG A 289 19.11 -6.88 11.92
CA ARG A 289 19.72 -5.56 12.11
C ARG A 289 18.76 -4.63 12.83
N LEU A 290 17.48 -4.64 12.43
CA LEU A 290 16.44 -3.88 13.11
C LEU A 290 16.21 -4.38 14.53
N GLU A 291 16.20 -5.70 14.77
CA GLU A 291 16.06 -6.27 16.12
C GLU A 291 17.20 -5.81 17.05
N ARG A 292 18.46 -5.83 16.57
CA ARG A 292 19.61 -5.32 17.33
C ARG A 292 19.49 -3.84 17.63
N MET A 293 19.09 -3.04 16.64
CA MET A 293 18.83 -1.62 16.80
C MET A 293 17.72 -1.34 17.83
N LEU A 294 16.60 -2.06 17.75
CA LEU A 294 15.49 -1.93 18.69
C LEU A 294 15.88 -2.42 20.09
N THR A 295 16.77 -3.41 20.22
CA THR A 295 17.36 -3.82 21.51
C THR A 295 18.18 -2.68 22.13
N ALA A 296 19.02 -2.02 21.34
CA ALA A 296 19.79 -0.86 21.79
C ALA A 296 18.88 0.33 22.16
N ALA A 297 17.79 0.53 21.42
CA ALA A 297 16.79 1.55 21.71
C ALA A 297 16.06 1.27 23.03
N ARG A 298 15.70 0.02 23.29
CA ARG A 298 15.08 -0.41 24.54
C ARG A 298 15.97 -0.08 25.74
N ARG A 299 17.26 -0.43 25.66
CA ARG A 299 18.27 -0.10 26.68
C ARG A 299 18.37 1.40 26.94
N ARG A 300 18.39 2.20 25.87
CA ARG A 300 18.50 3.66 26.01
C ARG A 300 17.27 4.27 26.66
N LEU A 301 16.08 3.79 26.32
CA LEU A 301 14.83 4.22 26.93
C LEU A 301 14.82 3.96 28.44
N LEU A 302 15.37 2.82 28.88
CA LEU A 302 15.47 2.49 30.31
C LEU A 302 16.29 3.55 31.08
N VAL A 303 17.37 4.07 30.49
CA VAL A 303 18.20 5.14 31.08
C VAL A 303 17.44 6.47 31.23
N LEU A 304 16.49 6.78 30.33
CA LEU A 304 15.73 8.03 30.40
C LEU A 304 14.70 8.04 31.53
N ARG A 305 14.23 6.86 31.97
CA ARG A 305 13.21 6.70 33.02
C ARG A 305 11.98 7.59 32.74
N ASP A 306 11.68 8.55 33.61
CA ASP A 306 10.55 9.47 33.47
C ASP A 306 10.93 10.79 32.76
N ASP A 307 12.22 11.03 32.49
CA ASP A 307 12.76 12.32 32.00
C ASP A 307 12.65 12.49 30.47
N GLY A 308 12.13 11.48 29.76
CA GLY A 308 12.08 11.40 28.29
C GLY A 308 10.68 11.48 27.66
N ASP A 309 9.68 12.00 28.37
CA ASP A 309 8.26 11.94 27.99
C ASP A 309 7.86 12.98 26.91
N THR A 310 8.53 12.93 25.75
CA THR A 310 8.01 13.59 24.55
C THR A 310 6.98 12.70 23.88
N GLU A 311 6.02 13.30 23.18
CA GLU A 311 4.96 12.57 22.48
C GLU A 311 5.55 11.49 21.57
N GLN A 312 6.56 11.83 20.74
CA GLN A 312 7.20 10.91 19.81
C GLN A 312 7.93 9.75 20.52
N VAL A 313 8.64 10.04 21.61
CA VAL A 313 9.38 9.01 22.36
C VAL A 313 8.42 8.06 23.07
N LEU A 314 7.35 8.56 23.67
CA LEU A 314 6.31 7.74 24.27
C LEU A 314 5.65 6.82 23.23
N ASP A 315 5.32 7.40 22.08
CA ASP A 315 4.75 6.71 20.93
C ASP A 315 5.62 5.54 20.47
N PHE A 316 6.91 5.81 20.29
CA PHE A 316 7.91 4.82 19.92
C PHE A 316 8.12 3.75 21.00
N ALA A 317 8.21 4.15 22.27
CA ALA A 317 8.37 3.24 23.40
C ALA A 317 7.18 2.27 23.52
N CYS A 318 5.95 2.75 23.33
CA CYS A 318 4.77 1.91 23.31
C CYS A 318 4.79 0.93 22.13
N ALA A 319 5.17 1.38 20.93
CA ALA A 319 5.30 0.50 19.78
C ALA A 319 6.38 -0.57 19.99
N LEU A 320 7.52 -0.20 20.57
CA LEU A 320 8.61 -1.11 20.92
C LEU A 320 8.17 -2.13 21.98
N ALA A 321 7.45 -1.71 23.01
CA ALA A 321 6.94 -2.60 24.05
C ALA A 321 6.00 -3.67 23.47
N ARG A 322 5.14 -3.29 22.52
CA ARG A 322 4.30 -4.25 21.79
C ARG A 322 5.13 -5.21 20.93
N GLN A 323 6.20 -4.73 20.30
CA GLN A 323 7.13 -5.60 19.56
C GLN A 323 7.82 -6.60 20.48
N CYS A 324 8.29 -6.18 21.65
CA CYS A 324 8.89 -7.06 22.66
C CYS A 324 7.90 -8.12 23.16
N PHE A 325 6.63 -7.75 23.32
CA PHE A 325 5.56 -8.68 23.71
C PHE A 325 5.24 -9.71 22.62
N ILE A 326 5.21 -9.30 21.34
CA ILE A 326 4.94 -10.21 20.21
C ILE A 326 6.13 -11.15 19.95
N ASN A 327 7.36 -10.67 20.15
CA ASN A 327 8.61 -11.39 19.87
C ASN A 327 9.31 -11.82 21.17
N GLU A 328 8.66 -12.69 21.97
CA GLU A 328 9.13 -13.08 23.32
C GLU A 328 10.58 -13.61 23.41
N TYR A 329 11.17 -14.09 22.30
CA TYR A 329 12.49 -14.72 22.28
C TYR A 329 13.64 -13.82 21.76
N VAL A 330 13.36 -12.59 21.35
CA VAL A 330 14.27 -11.86 20.43
C VAL A 330 15.15 -10.82 21.12
N PHE A 331 14.76 -10.31 22.30
CA PHE A 331 15.44 -9.17 22.92
C PHE A 331 16.29 -9.56 24.14
N ALA A 332 17.60 -9.72 23.93
CA ALA A 332 18.55 -10.01 25.00
C ALA A 332 18.54 -8.93 26.11
N GLU A 333 18.55 -9.38 27.36
CA GLU A 333 18.52 -8.56 28.58
C GLU A 333 19.80 -8.80 29.37
N THR A 334 20.45 -7.75 29.86
CA THR A 334 21.58 -7.86 30.79
C THR A 334 21.12 -7.95 32.25
N ASP A 335 22.00 -8.37 33.15
CA ASP A 335 21.71 -8.40 34.59
C ASP A 335 21.41 -6.99 35.16
N GLU A 336 22.06 -5.96 34.62
CA GLU A 336 21.83 -4.56 34.99
C GLU A 336 20.42 -4.10 34.55
N GLU A 337 20.04 -4.38 33.30
CA GLU A 337 18.67 -4.14 32.82
C GLU A 337 17.64 -4.85 33.70
N SER A 338 17.91 -6.11 34.07
CA SER A 338 17.03 -6.92 34.91
C SER A 338 16.78 -6.30 36.28
N ALA A 339 17.82 -5.77 36.91
CA ALA A 339 17.72 -5.12 38.21
C ALA A 339 16.94 -3.80 38.13
N GLU A 340 17.20 -2.97 37.12
CA GLU A 340 16.49 -1.70 36.91
C GLU A 340 15.00 -1.91 36.61
N VAL A 341 14.69 -2.88 35.74
CA VAL A 341 13.31 -3.23 35.39
C VAL A 341 12.55 -3.78 36.59
N ALA A 342 13.21 -4.58 37.45
CA ALA A 342 12.60 -5.06 38.68
C ALA A 342 12.19 -3.88 39.59
N ALA A 343 13.08 -2.92 39.79
CA ALA A 343 12.78 -1.72 40.58
C ALA A 343 11.64 -0.87 39.97
N LEU A 344 11.60 -0.72 38.65
CA LEU A 344 10.51 -0.02 37.96
C LEU A 344 9.18 -0.78 38.09
N SER A 345 9.21 -2.11 38.03
CA SER A 345 8.03 -2.97 38.17
C SER A 345 7.45 -2.87 39.59
N GLU A 346 8.30 -2.87 40.62
CA GLU A 346 7.88 -2.68 42.00
C GLU A 346 7.28 -1.29 42.23
N ALA A 347 7.92 -0.25 41.69
CA ALA A 347 7.39 1.11 41.76
C ALA A 347 6.03 1.25 41.06
N LEU A 348 5.86 0.61 39.90
CA LEU A 348 4.59 0.57 39.18
C LEU A 348 3.50 -0.16 39.99
N ALA A 349 3.83 -1.32 40.57
CA ALA A 349 2.92 -2.08 41.42
C ALA A 349 2.47 -1.27 42.65
N ALA A 350 3.41 -0.62 43.33
CA ALA A 350 3.12 0.25 44.47
C ALA A 350 2.19 1.41 44.07
N ALA A 351 2.44 2.04 42.91
CA ALA A 351 1.59 3.11 42.40
C ALA A 351 0.19 2.62 42.01
N CYS A 352 0.04 1.42 41.46
CA CYS A 352 -1.27 0.83 41.18
C CYS A 352 -2.04 0.55 42.48
N GLY A 353 -1.40 -0.05 43.49
CA GLY A 353 -2.00 -0.37 44.78
C GLY A 353 -2.46 0.89 45.55
N ALA A 354 -1.66 1.95 45.52
CA ALA A 354 -1.96 3.24 46.14
C ALA A 354 -2.86 4.15 45.29
N ASP A 355 -3.24 3.74 44.08
CA ASP A 355 -3.92 4.56 43.07
C ASP A 355 -3.20 5.89 42.75
N ALA A 356 -1.87 5.88 42.83
CA ALA A 356 -1.01 7.03 42.58
C ALA A 356 -0.85 7.33 41.06
N PRO A 357 -0.50 8.57 40.68
CA PRO A 357 -0.18 8.92 39.30
C PRO A 357 1.07 8.15 38.83
N VAL A 358 1.05 7.74 37.56
CA VAL A 358 2.13 7.00 36.91
C VAL A 358 2.48 7.70 35.60
N ALA A 359 3.77 7.93 35.36
CA ALA A 359 4.23 8.48 34.10
C ALA A 359 3.92 7.51 32.93
N PRO A 360 3.35 7.98 31.81
CA PRO A 360 3.06 7.15 30.63
C PRO A 360 4.28 6.35 30.14
N LEU A 361 5.44 7.00 30.06
CA LEU A 361 6.68 6.36 29.62
C LEU A 361 7.07 5.18 30.53
N ARG A 362 6.87 5.29 31.85
CA ARG A 362 7.16 4.20 32.79
C ARG A 362 6.36 2.93 32.50
N ILE A 363 5.10 3.07 32.09
CA ILE A 363 4.25 1.94 31.69
C ILE A 363 4.84 1.26 30.46
N ALA A 364 5.24 2.05 29.45
CA ALA A 364 5.87 1.53 28.24
C ALA A 364 7.21 0.84 28.51
N LEU A 365 8.04 1.39 29.42
CA LEU A 365 9.31 0.80 29.83
C LEU A 365 9.12 -0.58 30.47
N VAL A 366 8.25 -0.70 31.48
CA VAL A 366 8.00 -1.99 32.13
C VAL A 366 7.45 -3.00 31.12
N ALA A 367 6.50 -2.57 30.29
CA ALA A 367 5.87 -3.39 29.25
C ALA A 367 6.84 -3.93 28.18
N ALA A 368 7.98 -3.27 27.98
CA ALA A 368 9.01 -3.69 27.02
C ALA A 368 9.88 -4.86 27.53
N TYR A 369 9.79 -5.18 28.82
CA TYR A 369 10.58 -6.24 29.46
C TYR A 369 9.73 -7.31 30.13
N ARG A 370 8.54 -6.94 30.63
CA ARG A 370 7.66 -7.84 31.40
C ARG A 370 6.19 -7.63 30.99
N PRO A 371 5.38 -8.69 30.87
CA PRO A 371 3.94 -8.54 30.64
C PRO A 371 3.26 -7.75 31.75
N LEU A 372 2.56 -6.67 31.39
CA LEU A 372 1.90 -5.81 32.39
C LEU A 372 0.82 -6.53 33.21
N ALA A 373 0.12 -7.53 32.66
CA ALA A 373 -0.86 -8.33 33.42
C ALA A 373 -0.25 -9.05 34.64
N GLY A 374 1.07 -9.28 34.65
CA GLY A 374 1.78 -9.88 35.79
C GLY A 374 2.07 -8.89 36.92
N ILE A 375 1.89 -7.58 36.69
CA ILE A 375 2.11 -6.55 37.71
C ILE A 375 0.91 -6.52 38.67
N PRO A 376 1.13 -6.57 39.99
CA PRO A 376 0.06 -6.45 40.99
C PRO A 376 -0.80 -5.20 40.77
N ASP A 377 -2.12 -5.35 40.91
CA ASP A 377 -3.12 -4.29 40.71
C ASP A 377 -3.11 -3.60 39.33
N SER A 378 -2.44 -4.17 38.31
CA SER A 378 -2.37 -3.62 36.94
C SER A 378 -3.74 -3.39 36.28
N ALA A 379 -4.78 -4.12 36.69
CA ALA A 379 -6.15 -3.91 36.22
C ALA A 379 -6.65 -2.47 36.47
N ARG A 380 -6.11 -1.78 37.48
CA ARG A 380 -6.42 -0.37 37.76
C ARG A 380 -5.88 0.59 36.72
N LEU A 381 -4.79 0.24 36.03
CA LEU A 381 -4.27 1.05 34.92
C LEU A 381 -5.31 1.18 33.81
N VAL A 382 -6.04 0.10 33.50
CA VAL A 382 -7.06 0.06 32.44
C VAL A 382 -8.30 0.90 32.79
N ALA A 383 -8.52 1.21 34.07
CA ALA A 383 -9.65 2.02 34.52
C ALA A 383 -9.40 3.54 34.36
N ARG A 384 -8.18 3.95 34.02
CA ARG A 384 -7.77 5.35 33.86
C ARG A 384 -7.77 5.76 32.40
N ALA A 385 -7.86 7.07 32.14
CA ALA A 385 -7.67 7.62 30.80
C ALA A 385 -6.17 7.75 30.48
N TRP A 386 -5.78 7.36 29.28
CA TRP A 386 -4.39 7.39 28.80
C TRP A 386 -4.31 7.92 27.36
N PRO A 387 -3.14 8.44 26.94
CA PRO A 387 -2.87 8.67 25.52
C PRO A 387 -3.06 7.38 24.70
N ASP A 388 -3.51 7.51 23.45
CA ASP A 388 -3.80 6.40 22.53
C ASP A 388 -2.71 5.31 22.44
N PRO A 389 -1.39 5.63 22.40
CA PRO A 389 -0.34 4.60 22.37
C PRO A 389 -0.34 3.72 23.63
N VAL A 390 -0.57 4.33 24.79
CA VAL A 390 -0.59 3.64 26.08
C VAL A 390 -1.88 2.83 26.24
N ASP A 391 -3.04 3.34 25.82
CA ASP A 391 -4.29 2.54 25.85
C ASP A 391 -4.19 1.32 24.92
N ARG A 392 -3.59 1.46 23.73
CA ARG A 392 -3.31 0.30 22.84
C ARG A 392 -2.40 -0.72 23.51
N LEU A 393 -1.36 -0.27 24.21
CA LEU A 393 -0.43 -1.13 24.94
C LEU A 393 -1.13 -1.86 26.11
N LEU A 394 -1.90 -1.12 26.93
CA LEU A 394 -2.68 -1.68 28.04
C LEU A 394 -3.77 -2.64 27.57
N THR A 395 -4.35 -2.38 26.39
CA THR A 395 -5.30 -3.30 25.77
C THR A 395 -4.63 -4.64 25.49
N GLN A 396 -3.49 -4.64 24.81
CA GLN A 396 -2.76 -5.85 24.46
C GLN A 396 -2.19 -6.60 25.67
N GLN A 397 -1.60 -5.89 26.64
CA GLN A 397 -0.84 -6.53 27.72
C GLN A 397 -1.62 -6.70 29.03
N VAL A 398 -2.80 -6.10 29.18
CA VAL A 398 -3.61 -6.19 30.41
C VAL A 398 -5.06 -6.59 30.08
N ARG A 399 -5.78 -5.78 29.28
CA ARG A 399 -7.21 -5.97 29.04
C ARG A 399 -7.51 -7.31 28.37
N GLU A 400 -6.77 -7.64 27.31
CA GLU A 400 -6.90 -8.90 26.57
C GLU A 400 -6.51 -10.12 27.43
N PRO A 401 -5.33 -10.16 28.11
CA PRO A 401 -4.99 -11.25 29.01
C PRO A 401 -5.99 -11.47 30.15
N LEU A 402 -6.52 -10.39 30.75
CA LEU A 402 -7.56 -10.50 31.78
C LEU A 402 -8.88 -11.04 31.22
N ALA A 403 -9.25 -10.62 30.01
CA ALA A 403 -10.42 -11.16 29.32
C ALA A 403 -10.22 -12.65 28.98
N GLU A 404 -9.04 -13.03 28.49
CA GLU A 404 -8.69 -14.42 28.21
C GLU A 404 -8.75 -15.27 29.48
N ALA A 405 -8.23 -14.78 30.61
CA ALA A 405 -8.29 -15.48 31.89
C ALA A 405 -9.74 -15.74 32.33
N ARG A 406 -10.63 -14.73 32.22
CA ARG A 406 -12.07 -14.88 32.51
C ARG A 406 -12.76 -15.87 31.56
N LEU A 407 -12.42 -15.84 30.26
CA LEU A 407 -12.95 -16.80 29.29
C LEU A 407 -12.45 -18.21 29.58
N ARG A 408 -11.20 -18.37 30.00
CA ARG A 408 -10.61 -19.68 30.36
C ARG A 408 -11.32 -20.36 31.53
N GLU A 409 -11.94 -19.59 32.42
CA GLU A 409 -12.77 -20.12 33.52
C GLU A 409 -14.08 -20.75 33.02
N SER A 410 -14.64 -20.24 31.91
CA SER A 410 -15.90 -20.74 31.34
C SER A 410 -15.70 -21.81 30.27
N ILE A 411 -14.49 -21.97 29.73
CA ILE A 411 -14.16 -23.02 28.76
C ILE A 411 -14.11 -24.38 29.48
N PRO A 412 -14.95 -25.36 29.08
CA PRO A 412 -14.89 -26.71 29.62
C PRO A 412 -13.49 -27.29 29.39
N ARG A 413 -12.83 -27.69 30.48
CA ARG A 413 -11.54 -28.37 30.40
C ARG A 413 -11.76 -29.80 29.93
N LEU A 414 -10.88 -30.31 29.07
CA LEU A 414 -10.80 -31.74 28.81
C LEU A 414 -10.57 -32.45 30.15
N THR A 415 -11.58 -33.19 30.60
CA THR A 415 -11.47 -34.07 31.75
C THR A 415 -10.81 -35.38 31.32
N GLY A 416 -10.37 -36.19 32.28
CA GLY A 416 -10.01 -37.58 31.97
C GLY A 416 -11.16 -38.29 31.25
N ILE A 417 -10.81 -39.22 30.37
CA ILE A 417 -11.77 -40.11 29.72
C ILE A 417 -12.40 -40.97 30.81
N ALA A 418 -13.64 -40.68 31.18
CA ALA A 418 -14.36 -41.35 32.26
C ALA A 418 -15.42 -42.34 31.76
N ASP A 419 -15.85 -42.22 30.50
CA ASP A 419 -16.87 -43.11 29.95
C ASP A 419 -16.27 -44.47 29.54
N ALA A 420 -17.01 -45.54 29.82
CA ALA A 420 -16.54 -46.91 29.65
C ALA A 420 -16.20 -47.25 28.19
N VAL A 421 -16.88 -46.61 27.22
CA VAL A 421 -16.66 -46.85 25.78
C VAL A 421 -15.32 -46.27 25.37
N SER A 422 -15.04 -45.01 25.68
CA SER A 422 -13.78 -44.36 25.35
C SER A 422 -12.60 -44.96 26.14
N VAL A 423 -12.81 -45.42 27.38
CA VAL A 423 -11.80 -46.20 28.13
C VAL A 423 -11.52 -47.54 27.44
N ALA A 424 -12.55 -48.24 26.96
CA ALA A 424 -12.39 -49.49 26.23
C ALA A 424 -11.69 -49.31 24.88
N VAL A 425 -12.05 -48.26 24.11
CA VAL A 425 -11.37 -47.89 22.86
C VAL A 425 -9.91 -47.55 23.11
N ARG A 426 -9.62 -46.75 24.15
CA ARG A 426 -8.24 -46.45 24.55
C ARG A 426 -7.46 -47.71 24.90
N ARG A 427 -8.02 -48.61 25.72
CA ARG A 427 -7.40 -49.90 26.04
C ARG A 427 -7.14 -50.72 24.79
N GLN A 428 -8.09 -50.77 23.86
CA GLN A 428 -7.91 -51.48 22.58
C GLN A 428 -6.74 -50.93 21.76
N TYR A 429 -6.53 -49.61 21.73
CA TYR A 429 -5.38 -48.99 21.06
C TYR A 429 -4.05 -49.15 21.84
N GLU A 430 -4.10 -49.24 23.17
CA GLU A 430 -2.93 -49.49 24.03
C GLU A 430 -2.50 -50.97 24.01
N GLU A 431 -3.46 -51.90 23.92
CA GLU A 431 -3.26 -53.36 23.84
C GLU A 431 -2.87 -53.81 22.42
N ASN A 432 -3.34 -53.10 21.39
CA ASN A 432 -3.02 -53.34 19.98
C ASN A 432 -2.47 -52.07 19.32
N PRO A 433 -1.27 -51.61 19.69
CA PRO A 433 -0.68 -50.45 19.05
C PRO A 433 -0.44 -50.78 17.58
N TYR A 434 -1.08 -50.03 16.67
CA TYR A 434 -0.66 -49.95 15.26
C TYR A 434 0.88 -49.86 15.20
N PRO A 435 1.56 -50.48 14.21
CA PRO A 435 3.01 -50.51 14.15
C PRO A 435 3.55 -49.06 14.11
N ARG A 436 3.93 -48.56 15.27
CA ARG A 436 4.70 -47.32 15.38
C ARG A 436 6.11 -47.66 14.93
N TRP A 437 6.75 -46.74 14.22
CA TRP A 437 8.19 -46.78 13.98
C TRP A 437 8.90 -47.17 15.27
N LEU A 438 9.50 -48.36 15.30
CA LEU A 438 10.38 -48.77 16.38
C LEU A 438 11.49 -47.73 16.45
N ARG A 439 11.55 -46.96 17.54
CA ARG A 439 12.78 -46.24 17.88
C ARG A 439 13.86 -47.31 18.00
N ALA A 440 14.82 -47.31 17.07
CA ALA A 440 15.95 -48.22 17.12
C ALA A 440 16.55 -48.16 18.53
N THR A 441 16.65 -49.33 19.16
CA THR A 441 17.19 -49.47 20.51
C THR A 441 18.58 -48.85 20.59
N GLN A 442 18.82 -48.21 21.74
CA GLN A 442 20.04 -47.49 22.13
C GLN A 442 21.33 -48.14 21.61
N GLY A 443 21.84 -47.61 20.50
CA GLY A 443 23.17 -47.92 19.98
C GLY A 443 23.83 -46.72 19.28
N TYR A 444 23.04 -45.72 18.89
CA TYR A 444 23.58 -44.50 18.30
C TYR A 444 23.80 -43.46 19.39
N ARG A 445 25.06 -43.32 19.84
CA ARG A 445 25.47 -42.11 20.57
C ARG A 445 25.44 -40.96 19.56
N PRO A 446 24.61 -39.91 19.76
CA PRO A 446 24.67 -38.74 18.90
C PRO A 446 26.10 -38.17 18.96
N VAL A 447 26.71 -38.02 17.79
CA VAL A 447 28.05 -37.44 17.65
C VAL A 447 27.87 -35.99 17.19
N PRO A 448 28.56 -35.01 17.79
CA PRO A 448 28.60 -33.64 17.29
C PRO A 448 28.96 -33.61 15.79
N ILE A 449 28.29 -32.74 15.03
CA ILE A 449 28.38 -32.73 13.56
C ILE A 449 29.80 -32.45 13.05
N ASP A 450 30.55 -31.66 13.81
CA ASP A 450 31.97 -31.38 13.59
C ASP A 450 32.85 -32.64 13.70
N LEU A 451 32.52 -33.57 14.60
CA LEU A 451 33.22 -34.85 14.74
C LEU A 451 32.86 -35.86 13.64
N HIS A 452 31.63 -35.79 13.10
CA HIS A 452 31.21 -36.63 11.98
C HIS A 452 31.90 -36.22 10.67
N LEU A 453 31.95 -34.92 10.39
CA LEU A 453 32.56 -34.37 9.17
C LEU A 453 34.08 -34.54 9.10
N ARG A 454 34.76 -34.77 10.23
CA ARG A 454 36.22 -35.03 10.28
C ARG A 454 36.60 -36.50 10.05
N ARG A 455 35.64 -37.42 9.98
CA ARG A 455 35.87 -38.87 9.83
C ARG A 455 35.56 -39.43 8.44
N GLN A 456 35.07 -38.59 7.53
CA GLN A 456 35.04 -38.86 6.08
C GLN A 456 36.22 -38.14 5.43
#